data_AF-A0A1D3LAA6-F1
#
_entry.id   AF-A0A1D3LAA6-F1
#
_cell.length_a   1.000
_cell.length_b   1.000
_cell.length_c   1.000
_cell.angle_alpha   90.00
_cell.angle_beta   90.00
_cell.angle_gamma   90.00
#
_symmetry.space_group_name_H-M   'P 1'
#
loop_
_entity.id
_entity.type
_entity.pdbx_description
1 polymer ?
#
loop_
_entity_poly.entity_id
_entity_poly.type
_entity_poly.pdbx_seq_one_letter_code
_entity_poly.pdbx_strand_id
1 'polypeptide(L)'
;MNSKLIQISLSLLLMCLCKAHSNEKKNNNGFMITKSNRLLSELENDKAGVESHEDQPVYKDQPIYKEQPVYEEQSNYEVLVKDKNGNPVDKNNLKNDIKIAFIDLDGTLLNSRYKLSKLNLESLAKAHNKGIKIVFATGRPFYSVNYTIGKVVKQNNLSLMPGIYLDGCIAYGPNGERISDNYMDEKLVMDIYNFSKENNLLRRMFWCSLEKMHTFEINEYTSEYLRIEPIMPDVIDEETLKNTKIYKILIRLDKENLSSVIKMYQDKFSDRISVANTFKTYMELFNPNTNKFESVKELCKHFDISLDDALAIGDGDNDIEMLQGVGTSIAVQNAPNKIKECAKYVAPSNDNDAVHHAVQTFCDI
;
A
#
# COMPACT_ATOMS: atom_id res chain seq x y z
N MET A 1 10.62 34.70 -18.27
CA MET A 1 10.47 33.40 -18.96
C MET A 1 9.07 33.33 -19.54
N ASN A 2 8.97 32.94 -20.81
CA ASN A 2 7.95 33.36 -21.76
C ASN A 2 6.83 32.30 -21.87
N SER A 3 5.56 32.69 -21.73
CA SER A 3 4.36 31.81 -21.74
C SER A 3 4.06 31.12 -23.08
N LYS A 4 4.89 31.34 -24.09
CA LYS A 4 4.80 30.70 -25.42
C LYS A 4 5.39 29.29 -25.53
N LEU A 5 6.09 28.80 -24.49
CA LEU A 5 6.65 27.44 -24.48
C LEU A 5 5.69 26.36 -23.97
N ILE A 6 4.57 26.72 -23.33
CA ILE A 6 3.60 25.76 -22.78
C ILE A 6 2.52 25.36 -23.81
N GLN A 7 2.30 26.16 -24.86
CA GLN A 7 1.31 25.84 -25.88
C GLN A 7 1.80 24.88 -26.96
N ILE A 8 3.12 24.74 -27.15
CA ILE A 8 3.70 23.87 -28.18
C ILE A 8 3.72 22.40 -27.73
N SER A 9 3.80 22.13 -26.42
CA SER A 9 3.80 20.77 -25.88
C SER A 9 2.42 20.10 -25.90
N LEU A 10 1.32 20.86 -25.79
CA LEU A 10 -0.04 20.31 -25.86
C LEU A 10 -0.47 19.93 -27.28
N SER A 11 0.00 20.67 -28.30
CA SER A 11 -0.30 20.37 -29.71
C SER A 11 0.42 19.11 -30.23
N LEU A 12 1.60 18.79 -29.70
CA LEU A 12 2.33 17.57 -30.06
C LEU A 12 1.74 16.32 -29.38
N LEU A 13 1.17 16.46 -28.18
CA LEU A 13 0.51 15.35 -27.47
C LEU A 13 -0.81 14.93 -28.14
N LEU A 14 -1.55 15.89 -28.73
CA LEU A 14 -2.80 15.61 -29.45
C LEU A 14 -2.56 14.98 -30.83
N MET A 15 -1.42 15.25 -31.49
CA MET A 15 -1.08 14.66 -32.78
C MET A 15 -0.61 13.20 -32.70
N CYS A 16 -0.17 12.74 -31.53
CA CYS A 16 0.19 11.33 -31.31
C CYS A 16 -1.02 10.42 -31.01
N LEU A 17 -2.16 10.97 -30.59
CA LEU A 17 -3.37 10.20 -30.27
C LEU A 17 -4.32 9.98 -31.46
N CYS A 18 -4.05 10.58 -32.63
CA CYS A 18 -4.87 10.40 -33.83
C CYS A 18 -4.25 9.50 -34.92
N LYS A 19 -3.14 8.81 -34.63
CA LYS A 19 -2.51 7.83 -35.54
C LYS A 19 -2.63 6.40 -35.02
N ALA A 20 -3.85 5.94 -34.84
CA ALA A 20 -4.14 4.51 -34.64
C ALA A 20 -5.59 4.20 -35.07
N HIS A 21 -5.90 4.34 -36.35
CA HIS A 21 -6.81 3.47 -37.09
C HIS A 21 -6.88 3.93 -38.55
N SER A 22 -6.11 3.23 -39.40
CA SER A 22 -6.26 3.28 -40.85
C SER A 22 -6.24 1.83 -41.33
N ASN A 23 -7.42 1.25 -41.51
CA ASN A 23 -7.61 0.12 -42.42
C ASN A 23 -8.61 0.57 -43.48
N GLU A 24 -8.13 0.66 -44.71
CA GLU A 24 -8.82 1.06 -45.91
C GLU A 24 -10.00 0.13 -46.21
N LYS A 25 -11.16 0.69 -46.57
CA LYS A 25 -12.10 0.11 -47.54
C LYS A 25 -12.81 1.22 -48.31
N LYS A 26 -12.93 0.99 -49.61
CA LYS A 26 -13.21 1.93 -50.71
C LYS A 26 -14.60 2.60 -50.69
N ASN A 27 -14.61 3.80 -51.26
CA ASN A 27 -15.69 4.71 -51.67
C ASN A 27 -17.01 4.11 -52.16
N ASN A 28 -18.14 4.78 -51.87
CA ASN A 28 -18.81 5.66 -52.84
C ASN A 28 -19.95 6.51 -52.23
N ASN A 29 -20.06 7.73 -52.79
CA ASN A 29 -21.19 8.67 -52.82
C ASN A 29 -21.43 9.65 -51.65
N GLY A 30 -21.15 10.93 -51.93
CA GLY A 30 -22.26 11.91 -52.02
C GLY A 30 -22.22 13.11 -51.07
N PHE A 31 -21.94 14.27 -51.66
CA PHE A 31 -22.37 15.64 -51.26
C PHE A 31 -21.52 16.49 -50.30
N MET A 32 -21.69 17.79 -50.54
CA MET A 32 -20.81 18.96 -50.35
C MET A 32 -21.38 19.92 -49.28
N ILE A 33 -20.48 20.72 -48.66
CA ILE A 33 -20.66 22.15 -48.25
C ILE A 33 -21.60 22.41 -47.03
N THR A 34 -21.33 23.22 -45.98
CA THR A 34 -20.34 24.25 -45.61
C THR A 34 -20.50 24.63 -44.11
N LYS A 35 -19.40 25.14 -43.49
CA LYS A 35 -19.26 26.25 -42.49
C LYS A 35 -20.43 26.56 -41.53
N SER A 36 -20.24 26.83 -40.24
CA SER A 36 -19.31 27.81 -39.65
C SER A 36 -19.29 27.71 -38.12
N ASN A 37 -18.12 27.96 -37.54
CA ASN A 37 -17.90 28.26 -36.12
C ASN A 37 -18.72 29.47 -35.63
N ARG A 38 -19.13 29.42 -34.36
CA ARG A 38 -19.02 30.59 -33.46
C ARG A 38 -18.93 30.16 -32.00
N LEU A 39 -17.82 30.58 -31.39
CA LEU A 39 -17.51 30.63 -29.96
C LEU A 39 -18.21 31.83 -29.28
N LEU A 40 -18.14 31.84 -27.94
CA LEU A 40 -18.45 32.90 -26.94
C LEU A 40 -19.90 32.80 -26.39
N SER A 41 -20.17 32.92 -25.08
CA SER A 41 -19.39 33.42 -23.94
C SER A 41 -20.10 33.06 -22.62
N GLU A 42 -19.35 33.18 -21.53
CA GLU A 42 -19.69 33.03 -20.11
C GLU A 42 -20.68 34.09 -19.56
N LEU A 43 -21.00 33.92 -18.25
CA LEU A 43 -21.69 34.79 -17.27
C LEU A 43 -23.20 34.52 -17.10
N GLU A 44 -23.84 34.66 -15.94
CA GLU A 44 -23.54 34.54 -14.50
C GLU A 44 -24.93 34.75 -13.81
N ASN A 45 -25.24 33.98 -12.76
CA ASN A 45 -26.09 34.22 -11.60
C ASN A 45 -27.45 35.01 -11.63
N ASP A 46 -28.38 34.40 -10.87
CA ASP A 46 -29.37 34.96 -9.93
C ASP A 46 -30.85 35.22 -10.32
N LYS A 47 -31.70 34.31 -9.78
CA LYS A 47 -32.93 34.49 -8.98
C LYS A 47 -34.26 35.01 -9.59
N ALA A 48 -35.20 34.05 -9.62
CA ALA A 48 -36.56 34.05 -9.05
C ALA A 48 -37.73 34.76 -9.77
N GLY A 49 -38.77 33.96 -10.08
CA GLY A 49 -40.14 34.41 -10.41
C GLY A 49 -40.96 33.28 -11.07
N VAL A 50 -42.14 32.98 -10.52
CA VAL A 50 -42.97 31.77 -10.71
C VAL A 50 -44.15 32.02 -11.67
N GLU A 51 -44.54 31.02 -12.47
CA GLU A 51 -45.91 30.62 -12.94
C GLU A 51 -45.76 29.47 -13.98
N SER A 52 -46.02 28.18 -13.68
CA SER A 52 -47.29 27.40 -13.71
C SER A 52 -48.04 27.48 -15.06
N HIS A 53 -48.30 26.44 -15.86
CA HIS A 53 -48.92 25.13 -15.60
C HIS A 53 -48.71 24.12 -16.77
N GLU A 54 -48.76 22.82 -16.41
CA GLU A 54 -49.31 21.63 -17.16
C GLU A 54 -48.62 21.19 -18.47
N ASP A 55 -48.15 19.93 -18.67
CA ASP A 55 -48.82 18.65 -18.43
C ASP A 55 -47.87 17.45 -18.11
N GLN A 56 -48.45 16.48 -17.38
CA GLN A 56 -47.96 15.21 -16.80
C GLN A 56 -47.70 14.07 -17.83
N PRO A 57 -47.15 12.85 -17.48
CA PRO A 57 -47.30 12.12 -16.21
C PRO A 57 -46.10 11.33 -15.62
N VAL A 58 -46.00 11.46 -14.29
CA VAL A 58 -46.04 10.41 -13.25
C VAL A 58 -45.47 9.02 -13.59
N TYR A 59 -44.35 8.67 -12.94
CA TYR A 59 -44.23 7.38 -12.26
C TYR A 59 -43.90 7.64 -10.78
N LYS A 60 -44.86 7.26 -9.93
CA LYS A 60 -44.72 7.08 -8.49
C LYS A 60 -43.86 5.85 -8.23
N ASP A 61 -42.93 5.95 -7.28
CA ASP A 61 -42.70 4.99 -6.19
C ASP A 61 -41.31 5.22 -5.57
N GLN A 62 -41.24 6.14 -4.60
CA GLN A 62 -40.19 6.13 -3.58
C GLN A 62 -40.82 5.65 -2.27
N PRO A 63 -40.34 4.55 -1.66
CA PRO A 63 -40.61 4.31 -0.26
C PRO A 63 -39.67 5.15 0.60
N ILE A 64 -40.32 6.09 1.26
CA ILE A 64 -40.04 6.74 2.55
C ILE A 64 -39.12 5.91 3.46
N TYR A 65 -38.17 6.61 4.08
CA TYR A 65 -37.31 6.17 5.17
C TYR A 65 -38.00 5.20 6.12
N LYS A 66 -37.48 3.97 6.22
CA LYS A 66 -37.61 3.18 7.44
C LYS A 66 -36.43 3.52 8.34
N GLU A 67 -36.71 4.16 9.46
CA GLU A 67 -35.82 4.19 10.62
C GLU A 67 -35.35 2.76 10.89
N GLN A 68 -34.05 2.53 10.80
CA GLN A 68 -33.44 1.28 11.27
C GLN A 68 -33.15 1.42 12.77
N PRO A 69 -33.29 0.33 13.56
CA PRO A 69 -33.39 0.43 14.99
C PRO A 69 -32.09 0.93 15.62
N VAL A 70 -32.23 1.74 16.66
CA VAL A 70 -31.20 1.97 17.66
C VAL A 70 -30.86 0.60 18.26
N TYR A 71 -29.67 0.08 17.95
CA TYR A 71 -29.16 -1.13 18.59
C TYR A 71 -28.58 -0.75 19.96
N GLU A 72 -29.43 -0.77 20.98
CA GLU A 72 -28.98 -0.95 22.35
C GLU A 72 -28.96 -2.44 22.72
N GLU A 73 -27.79 -2.85 23.22
CA GLU A 73 -27.47 -3.99 24.08
C GLU A 73 -27.28 -5.42 23.51
N GLN A 74 -26.02 -5.88 23.70
CA GLN A 74 -25.54 -7.26 23.91
C GLN A 74 -25.71 -8.27 22.77
N SER A 75 -24.89 -8.12 21.73
CA SER A 75 -24.71 -9.15 20.70
C SER A 75 -23.71 -10.22 21.11
N ASN A 76 -24.15 -11.47 21.17
CA ASN A 76 -23.33 -12.68 21.05
C ASN A 76 -22.63 -12.71 19.68
N TYR A 77 -21.61 -11.87 19.47
CA TYR A 77 -20.72 -12.00 18.32
C TYR A 77 -19.92 -13.28 18.48
N GLU A 78 -20.03 -14.20 17.52
CA GLU A 78 -19.14 -15.35 17.43
C GLU A 78 -17.70 -14.84 17.36
N VAL A 79 -16.86 -15.19 18.34
CA VAL A 79 -15.45 -14.82 18.34
C VAL A 79 -14.76 -15.60 17.22
N LEU A 80 -14.48 -14.92 16.11
CA LEU A 80 -13.90 -15.56 14.93
C LEU A 80 -12.38 -15.76 15.03
N VAL A 81 -11.73 -15.13 16.01
CA VAL A 81 -10.31 -15.35 16.28
C VAL A 81 -10.14 -16.63 17.07
N LYS A 82 -9.18 -17.46 16.67
CA LYS A 82 -8.92 -18.78 17.25
C LYS A 82 -7.51 -18.88 17.81
N ASP A 83 -7.36 -19.70 18.85
CA ASP A 83 -6.05 -20.12 19.35
C ASP A 83 -5.38 -21.14 18.40
N LYS A 84 -4.16 -21.58 18.74
CA LYS A 84 -3.43 -22.59 17.97
C LYS A 84 -4.12 -23.95 17.87
N ASN A 85 -5.05 -24.25 18.79
CA ASN A 85 -5.82 -25.49 18.80
C ASN A 85 -7.12 -25.36 17.99
N GLY A 86 -7.40 -24.18 17.43
CA GLY A 86 -8.62 -23.89 16.68
C GLY A 86 -9.83 -23.54 17.55
N ASN A 87 -9.64 -23.35 18.86
CA ASN A 87 -10.70 -22.93 19.76
C ASN A 87 -10.92 -21.41 19.67
N PRO A 88 -12.17 -20.93 19.71
CA PRO A 88 -12.45 -19.50 19.82
C PRO A 88 -11.72 -18.89 21.03
N VAL A 89 -11.17 -17.69 20.86
CA VAL A 89 -10.50 -16.97 21.95
C VAL A 89 -11.52 -16.58 23.02
N ASP A 90 -11.26 -16.97 24.27
CA ASP A 90 -12.02 -16.48 25.42
C ASP A 90 -11.43 -15.14 25.89
N LYS A 91 -12.19 -14.06 25.68
CA LYS A 91 -11.77 -12.70 26.05
C LYS A 91 -11.48 -12.57 27.56
N ASN A 92 -12.14 -13.34 28.41
CA ASN A 92 -11.95 -13.26 29.86
C ASN A 92 -10.58 -13.78 30.33
N ASN A 93 -9.89 -14.54 29.47
CA ASN A 93 -8.57 -15.12 29.77
C ASN A 93 -7.42 -14.32 29.16
N LEU A 94 -7.70 -13.20 28.50
CA LEU A 94 -6.67 -12.31 27.96
C LEU A 94 -5.96 -11.60 29.11
N LYS A 95 -4.64 -11.75 29.18
CA LYS A 95 -3.81 -11.22 30.27
C LYS A 95 -3.18 -9.86 29.96
N ASN A 96 -3.15 -9.47 28.69
CA ASN A 96 -2.36 -8.34 28.22
C ASN A 96 -3.28 -7.17 27.83
N ASP A 97 -2.95 -5.99 28.32
CA ASP A 97 -3.61 -4.73 27.97
C ASP A 97 -2.91 -4.14 26.74
N ILE A 98 -3.56 -4.22 25.57
CA ILE A 98 -2.95 -3.81 24.31
C ILE A 98 -2.86 -2.28 24.23
N LYS A 99 -1.63 -1.76 24.15
CA LYS A 99 -1.36 -0.30 24.06
C LYS A 99 -0.94 0.14 22.66
N ILE A 100 -0.48 -0.79 21.83
CA ILE A 100 -0.01 -0.53 20.46
C ILE A 100 -0.32 -1.73 19.56
N ALA A 101 -0.78 -1.45 18.34
CA ALA A 101 -1.07 -2.45 17.33
C ALA A 101 -0.27 -2.17 16.05
N PHE A 102 0.56 -3.13 15.65
CA PHE A 102 1.32 -3.15 14.41
C PHE A 102 0.59 -4.01 13.38
N ILE A 103 0.29 -3.43 12.23
CA ILE A 103 -0.66 -4.02 11.28
C ILE A 103 -0.07 -4.01 9.89
N ASP A 104 0.14 -5.19 9.33
CA ASP A 104 0.51 -5.32 7.93
C ASP A 104 -0.62 -4.84 6.98
N LEU A 105 -0.23 -4.40 5.78
CA LEU A 105 -1.15 -3.91 4.77
C LEU A 105 -1.64 -4.99 3.81
N ASP A 106 -0.79 -5.45 2.90
CA ASP A 106 -1.17 -6.25 1.75
C ASP A 106 -1.34 -7.72 2.12
N GLY A 107 -2.57 -8.23 2.07
CA GLY A 107 -2.85 -9.60 2.51
C GLY A 107 -3.31 -9.68 3.96
N THR A 108 -3.23 -8.58 4.70
CA THR A 108 -3.69 -8.46 6.10
C THR A 108 -4.82 -7.44 6.26
N LEU A 109 -4.51 -6.13 6.16
CA LEU A 109 -5.50 -5.06 6.31
C LEU A 109 -6.29 -4.82 5.01
N LEU A 110 -5.60 -4.90 3.88
CA LEU A 110 -6.17 -4.78 2.55
C LEU A 110 -6.70 -6.13 2.09
N ASN A 111 -7.91 -6.14 1.55
CA ASN A 111 -8.52 -7.33 0.98
C ASN A 111 -7.84 -7.75 -0.35
N SER A 112 -8.26 -8.88 -0.93
CA SER A 112 -7.72 -9.43 -2.18
C SER A 112 -7.83 -8.48 -3.39
N ARG A 113 -8.63 -7.41 -3.30
CA ARG A 113 -8.78 -6.36 -4.30
C ARG A 113 -7.98 -5.09 -3.99
N TYR A 114 -7.05 -5.16 -3.03
CA TYR A 114 -6.26 -4.03 -2.53
C TYR A 114 -7.12 -2.87 -2.04
N LYS A 115 -8.26 -3.18 -1.41
CA LYS A 115 -9.17 -2.19 -0.82
C LYS A 115 -9.23 -2.35 0.69
N LEU A 116 -9.32 -1.21 1.36
CA LEU A 116 -9.56 -1.13 2.79
C LEU A 116 -11.05 -1.25 3.06
N SER A 117 -11.46 -2.16 3.94
CA SER A 117 -12.86 -2.31 4.31
C SER A 117 -13.30 -1.22 5.30
N LYS A 118 -14.59 -0.89 5.27
CA LYS A 118 -15.19 0.05 6.20
C LYS A 118 -15.09 -0.46 7.65
N LEU A 119 -15.32 -1.76 7.86
CA LEU A 119 -15.35 -2.34 9.20
C LEU A 119 -13.97 -2.39 9.86
N ASN A 120 -12.92 -2.74 9.10
CA ASN A 120 -11.53 -2.62 9.58
C ASN A 120 -11.23 -1.18 9.99
N LEU A 121 -11.58 -0.22 9.14
CA LEU A 121 -11.27 1.19 9.36
C LEU A 121 -11.98 1.77 10.59
N GLU A 122 -13.28 1.51 10.75
CA GLU A 122 -14.05 1.93 11.92
C GLU A 122 -13.51 1.33 13.21
N SER A 123 -13.07 0.07 13.17
CA SER A 123 -12.53 -0.62 14.34
C SER A 123 -11.17 -0.09 14.75
N LEU A 124 -10.31 0.20 13.77
CA LEU A 124 -9.04 0.89 14.03
C LEU A 124 -9.25 2.27 14.62
N ALA A 125 -10.21 3.04 14.10
CA ALA A 125 -10.55 4.35 14.65
C ALA A 125 -11.08 4.24 16.10
N LYS A 126 -11.91 3.24 16.40
CA LYS A 126 -12.37 2.96 17.78
C LYS A 126 -11.20 2.62 18.71
N ALA A 127 -10.31 1.73 18.29
CA ALA A 127 -9.11 1.38 19.08
C ALA A 127 -8.22 2.61 19.30
N HIS A 128 -8.01 3.41 18.26
CA HIS A 128 -7.26 4.66 18.34
C HIS A 128 -7.86 5.64 19.35
N ASN A 129 -9.18 5.84 19.31
CA ASN A 129 -9.89 6.74 20.22
C ASN A 129 -9.85 6.25 21.69
N LYS A 130 -9.58 4.97 21.94
CA LYS A 130 -9.30 4.43 23.28
C LYS A 130 -7.87 4.64 23.77
N GLY A 131 -7.01 5.25 22.95
CA GLY A 131 -5.61 5.52 23.29
C GLY A 131 -4.63 4.46 22.76
N ILE A 132 -5.10 3.45 22.05
CA ILE A 132 -4.25 2.43 21.43
C ILE A 132 -3.54 3.03 20.23
N LYS A 133 -2.23 2.90 20.16
CA LYS A 133 -1.45 3.40 19.03
C LYS A 133 -1.61 2.45 17.86
N ILE A 134 -2.07 2.96 16.72
CA ILE A 134 -2.21 2.18 15.48
C ILE A 134 -1.00 2.48 14.60
N VAL A 135 -0.24 1.44 14.24
CA VAL A 135 0.97 1.54 13.44
C VAL A 135 0.85 0.62 12.23
N PHE A 136 0.89 1.18 11.03
CA PHE A 136 0.98 0.37 9.82
C PHE A 136 2.43 -0.09 9.61
N ALA A 137 2.62 -1.38 9.31
CA ALA A 137 3.94 -1.99 9.15
C ALA A 137 4.04 -2.78 7.83
N THR A 138 4.72 -2.24 6.84
CA THR A 138 4.64 -2.74 5.45
C THR A 138 5.98 -2.72 4.71
N GLY A 139 6.09 -3.57 3.69
CA GLY A 139 7.17 -3.51 2.70
C GLY A 139 7.04 -2.35 1.72
N ARG A 140 5.85 -1.74 1.61
CA ARG A 140 5.63 -0.57 0.77
C ARG A 140 6.37 0.65 1.30
N PRO A 141 6.84 1.55 0.41
CA PRO A 141 7.30 2.87 0.82
C PRO A 141 6.14 3.78 1.25
N PHE A 142 6.43 4.76 2.12
CA PHE A 142 5.44 5.71 2.63
C PHE A 142 4.60 6.36 1.53
N TYR A 143 5.23 6.83 0.44
CA TYR A 143 4.53 7.51 -0.66
C TYR A 143 3.50 6.59 -1.36
N SER A 144 3.79 5.29 -1.48
CA SER A 144 2.88 4.29 -2.06
C SER A 144 1.67 4.04 -1.15
N VAL A 145 1.91 3.95 0.17
CA VAL A 145 0.84 3.83 1.18
C VAL A 145 -0.02 5.08 1.21
N ASN A 146 0.59 6.27 1.22
CA ASN A 146 -0.12 7.54 1.25
C ASN A 146 -1.00 7.74 0.02
N TYR A 147 -0.50 7.35 -1.16
CA TYR A 147 -1.30 7.36 -2.39
C TYR A 147 -2.48 6.37 -2.31
N THR A 148 -2.27 5.18 -1.76
CA THR A 148 -3.26 4.09 -1.76
C THR A 148 -4.37 4.29 -0.72
N ILE A 149 -4.00 4.61 0.53
CA ILE A 149 -4.93 4.68 1.67
C ILE A 149 -4.86 5.98 2.47
N GLY A 150 -3.92 6.88 2.19
CA GLY A 150 -3.69 8.08 3.03
C GLY A 150 -4.92 8.96 3.19
N LYS A 151 -5.70 9.17 2.10
CA LYS A 151 -6.95 9.95 2.16
C LYS A 151 -7.98 9.30 3.08
N VAL A 152 -8.23 8.00 2.94
CA VAL A 152 -9.29 7.32 3.69
C VAL A 152 -8.92 7.13 5.16
N VAL A 153 -7.64 6.87 5.45
CA VAL A 153 -7.07 6.83 6.81
C VAL A 153 -7.28 8.17 7.51
N LYS A 154 -6.88 9.28 6.88
CA LYS A 154 -7.05 10.63 7.44
C LYS A 154 -8.51 11.00 7.67
N GLN A 155 -9.41 10.61 6.76
CA GLN A 155 -10.85 10.88 6.89
C GLN A 155 -11.50 10.14 8.07
N ASN A 156 -10.85 9.10 8.62
CA ASN A 156 -11.36 8.28 9.71
C ASN A 156 -10.58 8.48 11.01
N ASN A 157 -9.99 9.67 11.20
CA ASN A 157 -9.24 10.03 12.41
C ASN A 157 -8.07 9.07 12.70
N LEU A 158 -7.44 8.54 11.66
CA LEU A 158 -6.22 7.76 11.77
C LEU A 158 -5.08 8.49 11.07
N SER A 159 -3.87 8.08 11.40
CA SER A 159 -2.64 8.63 10.85
C SER A 159 -1.81 7.52 10.22
N LEU A 160 -1.03 7.86 9.20
CA LEU A 160 0.04 6.98 8.72
C LEU A 160 1.29 7.06 9.64
N MET A 161 1.33 8.03 10.55
CA MET A 161 2.41 8.27 11.50
C MET A 161 1.91 8.06 12.93
N PRO A 162 2.62 7.29 13.79
CA PRO A 162 3.84 6.52 13.50
C PRO A 162 3.59 5.39 12.48
N GLY A 163 4.65 4.95 11.80
CA GLY A 163 4.55 3.93 10.75
C GLY A 163 5.90 3.29 10.41
N ILE A 164 5.86 2.02 9.96
CA ILE A 164 7.02 1.22 9.54
C ILE A 164 6.88 0.92 8.06
N TYR A 165 7.89 1.27 7.27
CA TYR A 165 7.87 1.14 5.81
C TYR A 165 9.15 0.49 5.30
N LEU A 166 9.11 0.03 4.04
CA LEU A 166 10.24 -0.64 3.40
C LEU A 166 10.80 -1.77 4.28
N ASP A 167 9.90 -2.58 4.86
CA ASP A 167 10.22 -3.72 5.73
C ASP A 167 11.08 -3.34 6.94
N GLY A 168 10.90 -2.13 7.48
CA GLY A 168 11.64 -1.63 8.63
C GLY A 168 12.96 -0.93 8.29
N CYS A 169 13.27 -0.73 7.01
CA CYS A 169 14.37 0.14 6.63
C CYS A 169 14.11 1.60 7.06
N ILE A 170 12.85 2.03 7.09
CA ILE A 170 12.46 3.35 7.60
C ILE A 170 11.28 3.19 8.56
N ALA A 171 11.38 3.83 9.72
CA ALA A 171 10.29 3.94 10.68
C ALA A 171 10.16 5.38 11.13
N TYR A 172 8.92 5.83 11.26
CA TYR A 172 8.60 7.19 11.67
C TYR A 172 7.84 7.22 12.98
N GLY A 173 8.16 8.23 13.79
CA GLY A 173 7.45 8.57 15.00
C GLY A 173 6.16 9.35 14.72
N PRO A 174 5.41 9.71 15.78
CA PRO A 174 4.09 10.35 15.65
C PRO A 174 4.13 11.72 14.97
N ASN A 175 5.27 12.43 15.02
CA ASN A 175 5.43 13.76 14.45
C ASN A 175 6.20 13.73 13.11
N GLY A 176 6.44 12.54 12.55
CA GLY A 176 7.19 12.36 11.31
C GLY A 176 8.71 12.39 11.48
N GLU A 177 9.21 12.41 12.71
CA GLU A 177 10.61 12.16 13.00
C GLU A 177 11.00 10.74 12.60
N ARG A 178 12.25 10.54 12.16
CA ARG A 178 12.74 9.21 11.78
C ARG A 178 13.26 8.49 13.02
N ILE A 179 12.61 7.38 13.36
CA ILE A 179 13.00 6.48 14.45
C ILE A 179 14.05 5.49 13.95
N SER A 180 13.86 4.98 12.73
CA SER A 180 14.82 4.15 12.01
C SER A 180 15.06 4.75 10.63
N ASP A 181 16.31 4.80 10.17
CA ASP A 181 16.71 5.34 8.87
C ASP A 181 17.91 4.56 8.30
N ASN A 182 17.63 3.37 7.76
CA ASN A 182 18.61 2.38 7.34
C ASN A 182 18.69 2.31 5.81
N TYR A 183 19.36 3.29 5.20
CA TYR A 183 19.70 3.25 3.77
C TYR A 183 21.01 2.47 3.53
N MET A 184 21.19 1.96 2.31
CA MET A 184 22.39 1.28 1.86
C MET A 184 23.55 2.27 1.72
N ASP A 185 24.75 1.79 2.02
CA ASP A 185 25.99 2.51 1.74
C ASP A 185 26.13 2.81 0.23
N GLU A 186 26.58 4.03 -0.11
CA GLU A 186 26.70 4.49 -1.50
C GLU A 186 27.60 3.57 -2.33
N LYS A 187 28.73 3.12 -1.76
CA LYS A 187 29.64 2.23 -2.48
C LYS A 187 28.98 0.88 -2.76
N LEU A 188 28.20 0.34 -1.81
CA LEU A 188 27.41 -0.87 -2.05
C LEU A 188 26.36 -0.67 -3.15
N VAL A 189 25.63 0.46 -3.15
CA VAL A 189 24.66 0.79 -4.22
C VAL A 189 25.36 0.78 -5.58
N MET A 190 26.53 1.40 -5.69
CA MET A 190 27.28 1.47 -6.95
C MET A 190 27.91 0.13 -7.34
N ASP A 191 28.36 -0.69 -6.38
CA ASP A 191 28.84 -2.06 -6.65
C ASP A 191 27.71 -2.92 -7.23
N ILE A 192 26.50 -2.83 -6.66
CA ILE A 192 25.30 -3.51 -7.17
C ILE A 192 24.96 -2.97 -8.57
N TYR A 193 24.95 -1.66 -8.77
CA TYR A 193 24.69 -1.05 -10.09
C TYR A 193 25.62 -1.61 -11.17
N ASN A 194 26.92 -1.61 -10.92
CA ASN A 194 27.92 -2.08 -11.88
C ASN A 194 27.77 -3.58 -12.14
N PHE A 195 27.61 -4.38 -11.09
CA PHE A 195 27.38 -5.82 -11.23
C PHE A 195 26.11 -6.14 -12.04
N SER A 196 25.02 -5.42 -11.77
CA SER A 196 23.77 -5.57 -12.52
C SER A 196 23.89 -5.16 -13.98
N LYS A 197 24.67 -4.11 -14.26
CA LYS A 197 24.96 -3.63 -15.62
C LYS A 197 25.76 -4.67 -16.41
N GLU A 198 26.82 -5.22 -15.82
CA GLU A 198 27.62 -6.30 -16.42
C GLU A 198 26.80 -7.56 -16.72
N ASN A 199 25.80 -7.85 -15.88
CA ASN A 199 24.91 -9.00 -16.04
C ASN A 199 23.61 -8.70 -16.81
N ASN A 200 23.47 -7.54 -17.45
CA ASN A 200 22.30 -7.13 -18.23
C ASN A 200 20.97 -7.13 -17.45
N LEU A 201 21.01 -6.89 -16.15
CA LEU A 201 19.84 -6.86 -15.26
C LEU A 201 19.32 -5.45 -14.99
N LEU A 202 20.11 -4.41 -15.31
CA LEU A 202 19.82 -3.03 -14.90
C LEU A 202 18.42 -2.53 -15.30
N ARG A 203 17.93 -2.90 -16.48
CA ARG A 203 16.58 -2.49 -16.94
C ARG A 203 15.42 -3.06 -16.13
N ARG A 204 15.68 -4.14 -15.39
CA ARG A 204 14.69 -4.88 -14.59
C ARG A 204 14.64 -4.38 -13.14
N MET A 205 15.41 -3.35 -12.82
CA MET A 205 15.64 -2.90 -11.45
C MET A 205 14.85 -1.67 -11.09
N PHE A 206 14.35 -1.65 -9.86
CA PHE A 206 13.70 -0.53 -9.23
C PHE A 206 14.47 -0.17 -7.96
N TRP A 207 14.84 1.09 -7.81
CA TRP A 207 15.65 1.59 -6.70
C TRP A 207 14.77 2.45 -5.81
N CYS A 208 14.47 1.97 -4.60
CA CYS A 208 13.60 2.66 -3.66
C CYS A 208 14.40 3.65 -2.82
N SER A 209 14.12 4.94 -3.03
CA SER A 209 14.55 6.00 -2.13
C SER A 209 13.43 6.35 -1.15
N LEU A 210 13.69 7.33 -0.28
CA LEU A 210 12.71 7.78 0.70
C LEU A 210 11.41 8.32 0.07
N GLU A 211 11.55 9.11 -0.98
CA GLU A 211 10.43 9.87 -1.55
C GLU A 211 9.89 9.26 -2.84
N LYS A 212 10.72 8.48 -3.54
CA LYS A 212 10.42 7.98 -4.88
C LYS A 212 11.07 6.64 -5.16
N MET A 213 10.50 5.96 -6.14
CA MET A 213 11.14 4.83 -6.82
C MET A 213 11.83 5.32 -8.08
N HIS A 214 12.97 4.73 -8.40
CA HIS A 214 13.76 5.11 -9.57
C HIS A 214 14.02 3.91 -10.48
N THR A 215 14.17 4.17 -11.78
CA THR A 215 14.60 3.23 -12.81
C THR A 215 15.54 3.93 -13.79
N PHE A 216 16.23 3.19 -14.65
CA PHE A 216 17.06 3.75 -15.72
C PHE A 216 16.33 3.89 -17.06
N GLU A 217 15.20 3.20 -17.22
CA GLU A 217 14.34 3.32 -18.39
C GLU A 217 12.91 2.85 -18.06
N ILE A 218 11.93 3.37 -18.80
CA ILE A 218 10.56 2.85 -18.79
C ILE A 218 10.46 1.73 -19.83
N ASN A 219 10.02 0.56 -19.39
CA ASN A 219 9.92 -0.64 -20.21
C ASN A 219 8.77 -1.55 -19.75
N GLU A 220 8.71 -2.76 -20.30
CA GLU A 220 7.69 -3.76 -19.99
C GLU A 220 7.62 -4.08 -18.48
N TYR A 221 8.76 -4.18 -17.79
CA TYR A 221 8.82 -4.49 -16.35
C TYR A 221 8.22 -3.38 -15.52
N THR A 222 8.40 -2.12 -15.93
CA THR A 222 7.77 -0.97 -15.27
C THR A 222 6.25 -1.08 -15.33
N SER A 223 5.72 -1.42 -16.51
CA SER A 223 4.28 -1.62 -16.69
C SER A 223 3.74 -2.81 -15.89
N GLU A 224 4.55 -3.84 -15.65
CA GLU A 224 4.18 -4.94 -14.75
C GLU A 224 4.12 -4.52 -13.29
N TYR A 225 5.13 -3.79 -12.84
CA TYR A 225 5.23 -3.36 -11.46
C TYR A 225 4.13 -2.37 -11.09
N LEU A 226 3.74 -1.49 -12.02
CA LEU A 226 2.62 -0.54 -11.85
C LEU A 226 1.28 -1.20 -11.54
N ARG A 227 1.09 -2.48 -11.91
CA ARG A 227 -0.12 -3.24 -11.56
C ARG A 227 -0.14 -3.68 -10.09
N ILE A 228 1.01 -3.68 -9.43
CA ILE A 228 1.20 -4.06 -8.02
C ILE A 228 1.24 -2.78 -7.17
N GLU A 229 2.10 -1.84 -7.56
CA GLU A 229 2.24 -0.54 -6.94
C GLU A 229 2.02 0.58 -7.97
N PRO A 230 0.88 1.30 -7.92
CA PRO A 230 0.50 2.28 -8.94
C PRO A 230 1.28 3.62 -8.78
N ILE A 231 2.60 3.54 -8.59
CA ILE A 231 3.51 4.68 -8.50
C ILE A 231 4.48 4.60 -9.68
N MET A 232 4.45 5.61 -10.54
CA MET A 232 5.39 5.73 -11.65
C MET A 232 6.80 6.00 -11.10
N PRO A 233 7.80 5.18 -11.43
CA PRO A 233 9.17 5.46 -11.05
C PRO A 233 9.73 6.62 -11.88
N ASP A 234 10.62 7.39 -11.28
CA ASP A 234 11.40 8.40 -11.99
C ASP A 234 12.51 7.73 -12.80
N VAL A 235 12.71 8.19 -14.04
CA VAL A 235 13.86 7.77 -14.84
C VAL A 235 15.05 8.63 -14.44
N ILE A 236 16.11 8.00 -13.97
CA ILE A 236 17.33 8.66 -13.50
C ILE A 236 18.57 8.18 -14.26
N ASP A 237 19.66 8.93 -14.14
CA ASP A 237 20.98 8.54 -14.61
C ASP A 237 21.88 8.04 -13.46
N GLU A 238 23.10 7.61 -13.82
CA GLU A 238 24.07 7.05 -12.88
C GLU A 238 24.51 8.09 -11.82
N GLU A 239 24.68 9.35 -12.22
CA GLU A 239 25.07 10.44 -11.32
C GLU A 239 23.97 10.72 -10.28
N THR A 240 22.72 10.72 -10.71
CA THR A 240 21.57 10.87 -9.81
C THR A 240 21.47 9.69 -8.84
N LEU A 241 21.66 8.44 -9.30
CA LEU A 241 21.65 7.27 -8.43
C LEU A 241 22.71 7.39 -7.34
N LYS A 242 23.94 7.77 -7.72
CA LYS A 242 25.06 7.92 -6.79
C LYS A 242 24.77 8.92 -5.66
N ASN A 243 24.02 9.97 -5.95
CA ASN A 243 23.65 11.00 -4.97
C ASN A 243 22.31 10.71 -4.26
N THR A 244 21.69 9.55 -4.50
CA THR A 244 20.39 9.18 -3.93
C THR A 244 20.56 8.13 -2.84
N LYS A 245 19.97 8.38 -1.66
CA LYS A 245 19.89 7.37 -0.61
C LYS A 245 18.88 6.28 -0.99
N ILE A 246 19.39 5.06 -1.20
CA ILE A 246 18.59 3.89 -1.56
C ILE A 246 18.42 3.00 -0.32
N TYR A 247 17.19 2.58 -0.05
CA TYR A 247 16.85 1.72 1.08
C TYR A 247 16.64 0.28 0.66
N LYS A 248 16.09 0.10 -0.54
CA LYS A 248 15.69 -1.20 -1.07
C LYS A 248 15.85 -1.20 -2.58
N ILE A 249 16.24 -2.35 -3.14
CA ILE A 249 16.35 -2.54 -4.58
C ILE A 249 15.50 -3.76 -4.93
N LEU A 250 14.63 -3.64 -5.91
CA LEU A 250 13.85 -4.74 -6.45
C LEU A 250 14.35 -5.08 -7.84
N ILE A 251 14.46 -6.38 -8.15
CA ILE A 251 14.81 -6.87 -9.49
C ILE A 251 13.72 -7.81 -9.96
N ARG A 252 13.11 -7.50 -11.11
CA ARG A 252 12.12 -8.36 -11.76
C ARG A 252 12.79 -9.42 -12.63
N LEU A 253 12.77 -10.65 -12.14
CA LEU A 253 13.41 -11.82 -12.76
C LEU A 253 12.38 -12.69 -13.47
N ASP A 254 12.77 -13.57 -14.37
CA ASP A 254 11.86 -14.54 -14.99
C ASP A 254 11.84 -15.84 -14.17
N LYS A 255 10.81 -16.68 -14.30
CA LYS A 255 10.74 -17.91 -13.48
C LYS A 255 11.92 -18.83 -13.74
N GLU A 256 12.40 -18.82 -14.97
CA GLU A 256 13.49 -19.63 -15.50
C GLU A 256 14.86 -19.21 -14.93
N ASN A 257 15.05 -17.91 -14.62
CA ASN A 257 16.32 -17.38 -14.13
C ASN A 257 16.28 -16.96 -12.65
N LEU A 258 15.12 -17.05 -11.98
CA LEU A 258 14.94 -16.63 -10.60
C LEU A 258 15.99 -17.22 -9.66
N SER A 259 16.09 -18.55 -9.61
CA SER A 259 17.00 -19.23 -8.68
C SER A 259 18.48 -19.00 -8.99
N SER A 260 18.84 -18.94 -10.28
CA SER A 260 20.24 -18.74 -10.68
C SER A 260 20.70 -17.31 -10.40
N VAL A 261 19.85 -16.31 -10.66
CA VAL A 261 20.17 -14.91 -10.37
C VAL A 261 20.20 -14.65 -8.87
N ILE A 262 19.27 -15.19 -8.08
CA ILE A 262 19.31 -15.09 -6.61
C ILE A 262 20.64 -15.62 -6.10
N LYS A 263 21.02 -16.84 -6.51
CA LYS A 263 22.29 -17.43 -6.09
C LYS A 263 23.48 -16.57 -6.51
N MET A 264 23.48 -16.03 -7.72
CA MET A 264 24.53 -15.15 -8.21
C MET A 264 24.70 -13.89 -7.34
N TYR A 265 23.61 -13.27 -6.88
CA TYR A 265 23.69 -12.12 -5.97
C TYR A 265 24.09 -12.53 -4.55
N GLN A 266 23.61 -13.68 -4.07
CA GLN A 266 24.02 -14.22 -2.77
C GLN A 266 25.51 -14.51 -2.73
N ASP A 267 26.05 -15.19 -3.75
CA ASP A 267 27.47 -15.51 -3.86
C ASP A 267 28.34 -14.23 -3.92
N LYS A 268 27.79 -13.12 -4.42
CA LYS A 268 28.52 -11.86 -4.60
C LYS A 268 28.41 -10.88 -3.43
N PHE A 269 27.25 -10.83 -2.75
CA PHE A 269 26.92 -9.74 -1.82
C PHE A 269 26.32 -10.18 -0.48
N SER A 270 26.15 -11.49 -0.21
CA SER A 270 25.48 -11.96 1.03
C SER A 270 26.19 -11.56 2.33
N ASP A 271 27.47 -11.19 2.26
CA ASP A 271 28.24 -10.63 3.38
C ASP A 271 27.91 -9.16 3.68
N ARG A 272 27.27 -8.46 2.74
CA ARG A 272 27.01 -7.01 2.80
C ARG A 272 25.53 -6.64 2.73
N ILE A 273 24.69 -7.49 2.13
CA ILE A 273 23.27 -7.21 1.91
C ILE A 273 22.42 -8.48 2.01
N SER A 274 21.19 -8.34 2.47
CA SER A 274 20.21 -9.42 2.36
C SER A 274 19.73 -9.55 0.92
N VAL A 275 19.61 -10.80 0.46
CA VAL A 275 19.12 -11.15 -0.88
C VAL A 275 17.98 -12.15 -0.70
N ALA A 276 16.75 -11.73 -0.99
CA ALA A 276 15.56 -12.56 -0.78
C ALA A 276 14.62 -12.53 -1.99
N ASN A 277 13.82 -13.59 -2.14
CA ASN A 277 12.67 -13.60 -3.05
C ASN A 277 11.40 -13.47 -2.22
N THR A 278 10.85 -12.26 -2.19
CA THR A 278 9.76 -11.89 -1.29
C THR A 278 8.38 -12.05 -1.93
N PHE A 279 8.28 -11.84 -3.25
CA PHE A 279 7.01 -11.91 -3.95
C PHE A 279 7.17 -12.37 -5.39
N LYS A 280 6.51 -13.48 -5.74
CA LYS A 280 6.52 -14.07 -7.08
C LYS A 280 7.95 -14.20 -7.61
N THR A 281 8.31 -13.34 -8.54
CA THR A 281 9.55 -13.33 -9.31
C THR A 281 10.33 -12.03 -9.10
N TYR A 282 10.03 -11.30 -8.02
CA TYR A 282 10.81 -10.18 -7.55
C TYR A 282 11.84 -10.68 -6.55
N MET A 283 13.10 -10.38 -6.84
CA MET A 283 14.19 -10.45 -5.88
C MET A 283 14.35 -9.08 -5.24
N GLU A 284 14.61 -9.06 -3.94
CA GLU A 284 14.83 -7.85 -3.18
C GLU A 284 16.22 -7.86 -2.54
N LEU A 285 16.84 -6.69 -2.54
CA LEU A 285 18.06 -6.39 -1.84
C LEU A 285 17.76 -5.30 -0.80
N PHE A 286 18.09 -5.57 0.46
CA PHE A 286 17.83 -4.67 1.58
C PHE A 286 18.84 -4.91 2.71
N ASN A 287 18.90 -4.01 3.68
CA ASN A 287 19.88 -4.08 4.76
C ASN A 287 19.68 -5.36 5.60
N PRO A 288 20.74 -6.14 5.89
CA PRO A 288 20.58 -7.44 6.55
C PRO A 288 20.09 -7.36 8.00
N ASN A 289 20.31 -6.22 8.65
CA ASN A 289 19.90 -6.01 10.03
C ASN A 289 18.55 -5.26 10.14
N THR A 290 17.74 -5.26 9.07
CA THR A 290 16.44 -4.62 9.07
C THR A 290 15.33 -5.62 8.77
N ASN A 291 14.32 -5.60 9.63
CA ASN A 291 13.01 -6.21 9.41
C ASN A 291 11.96 -5.37 10.14
N LYS A 292 10.67 -5.68 9.95
CA LYS A 292 9.57 -4.96 10.63
C LYS A 292 9.73 -4.98 12.15
N PHE A 293 10.18 -6.10 12.73
CA PHE A 293 10.31 -6.27 14.17
C PHE A 293 11.38 -5.37 14.81
N GLU A 294 12.50 -5.13 14.14
CA GLU A 294 13.50 -4.17 14.61
C GLU A 294 12.89 -2.77 14.79
N SER A 295 12.04 -2.35 13.85
CA SER A 295 11.30 -1.09 13.96
C SER A 295 10.16 -1.12 14.98
N VAL A 296 9.52 -2.27 15.19
CA VAL A 296 8.55 -2.49 16.29
C VAL A 296 9.23 -2.23 17.63
N LYS A 297 10.42 -2.79 17.86
CA LYS A 297 11.18 -2.59 19.11
C LYS A 297 11.51 -1.13 19.35
N GLU A 298 12.01 -0.42 18.34
CA GLU A 298 12.36 1.00 18.48
C GLU A 298 11.13 1.89 18.72
N LEU A 299 9.99 1.60 18.06
CA LEU A 299 8.74 2.34 18.33
C LEU A 299 8.15 2.05 19.71
N CYS A 300 8.15 0.78 20.14
CA CYS A 300 7.73 0.42 21.50
C CYS A 300 8.59 1.12 22.55
N LYS A 301 9.92 1.13 22.38
CA LYS A 301 10.84 1.87 23.24
C LYS A 301 10.58 3.39 23.21
N HIS A 302 10.34 3.97 22.03
CA HIS A 302 10.02 5.39 21.89
C HIS A 302 8.75 5.79 22.66
N PHE A 303 7.75 4.90 22.72
CA PHE A 303 6.51 5.14 23.46
C PHE A 303 6.50 4.63 24.90
N ASP A 304 7.61 4.06 25.39
CA ASP A 304 7.70 3.38 26.70
C ASP A 304 6.62 2.28 26.86
N ILE A 305 6.45 1.45 25.82
CA ILE A 305 5.49 0.34 25.78
C ILE A 305 6.27 -0.97 25.75
N SER A 306 5.91 -1.91 26.63
CA SER A 306 6.46 -3.28 26.60
C SER A 306 6.03 -4.01 25.34
N LEU A 307 6.90 -4.88 24.79
CA LEU A 307 6.51 -5.78 23.70
C LEU A 307 5.36 -6.72 24.12
N ASP A 308 5.22 -7.03 25.42
CA ASP A 308 4.10 -7.82 25.94
C ASP A 308 2.74 -7.12 25.78
N ASP A 309 2.73 -5.79 25.77
CA ASP A 309 1.55 -4.94 25.58
C ASP A 309 1.32 -4.59 24.09
N ALA A 310 2.11 -5.17 23.19
CA ALA A 310 2.02 -4.97 21.74
C ALA A 310 1.23 -6.09 21.06
N LEU A 311 0.44 -5.68 20.07
CA LEU A 311 -0.29 -6.56 19.15
C LEU A 311 0.33 -6.47 17.75
N ALA A 312 0.55 -7.60 17.08
CA ALA A 312 0.97 -7.66 15.68
C ALA A 312 0.02 -8.50 14.84
N ILE A 313 -0.32 -8.03 13.64
CA ILE A 313 -1.15 -8.76 12.66
C ILE A 313 -0.41 -8.82 11.32
N GLY A 314 -0.29 -10.01 10.73
CA GLY A 314 0.42 -10.21 9.46
C GLY A 314 0.04 -11.48 8.70
N ASP A 315 0.58 -11.63 7.50
CA ASP A 315 0.33 -12.78 6.61
C ASP A 315 1.56 -13.25 5.82
N GLY A 316 2.61 -12.44 5.76
CA GLY A 316 3.79 -12.66 4.93
C GLY A 316 5.03 -13.13 5.67
N ASP A 317 6.06 -13.51 4.90
CA ASP A 317 7.37 -13.89 5.44
C ASP A 317 8.07 -12.74 6.17
N ASN A 318 7.87 -11.51 5.70
CA ASN A 318 8.37 -10.28 6.33
C ASN A 318 7.66 -9.91 7.65
N ASP A 319 6.64 -10.69 8.06
CA ASP A 319 5.93 -10.52 9.33
C ASP A 319 6.40 -11.50 10.41
N ILE A 320 7.17 -12.54 10.05
CA ILE A 320 7.53 -13.65 10.95
C ILE A 320 8.15 -13.13 12.25
N GLU A 321 9.16 -12.27 12.16
CA GLU A 321 9.88 -11.78 13.33
C GLU A 321 8.97 -10.96 14.24
N MET A 322 8.07 -10.14 13.68
CA MET A 322 7.17 -9.33 14.51
C MET A 322 6.08 -10.19 15.15
N LEU A 323 5.57 -11.22 14.43
CA LEU A 323 4.58 -12.16 14.97
C LEU A 323 5.18 -13.01 16.10
N GLN A 324 6.45 -13.38 16.03
CA GLN A 324 7.12 -14.13 17.09
C GLN A 324 7.51 -13.24 18.28
N GLY A 325 7.80 -11.96 18.02
CA GLY A 325 8.45 -11.08 18.98
C GLY A 325 7.53 -10.27 19.92
N VAL A 326 6.23 -10.20 19.65
CA VAL A 326 5.27 -9.44 20.48
C VAL A 326 4.43 -10.31 21.42
N GLY A 327 3.84 -9.67 22.43
CA GLY A 327 2.97 -10.28 23.43
C GLY A 327 1.70 -10.89 22.84
N THR A 328 1.10 -10.24 21.84
CA THR A 328 -0.07 -10.77 21.14
C THR A 328 0.14 -10.74 19.63
N SER A 329 0.09 -11.89 18.98
CA SER A 329 0.32 -11.96 17.54
C SER A 329 -0.72 -12.80 16.82
N ILE A 330 -1.12 -12.32 15.65
CA ILE A 330 -2.27 -12.84 14.92
C ILE A 330 -1.88 -13.00 13.46
N ALA A 331 -1.98 -14.22 12.94
CA ALA A 331 -1.91 -14.46 11.50
C ALA A 331 -3.33 -14.46 10.93
N VAL A 332 -3.52 -13.94 9.73
CA VAL A 332 -4.82 -14.01 9.04
C VAL A 332 -5.03 -15.37 8.35
N GLN A 333 -6.29 -15.75 8.11
CA GLN A 333 -6.60 -17.09 7.58
C GLN A 333 -6.02 -17.36 6.18
N ASN A 334 -5.80 -16.34 5.35
CA ASN A 334 -5.16 -16.48 4.04
C ASN A 334 -3.63 -16.66 4.11
N ALA A 335 -3.01 -16.45 5.28
CA ALA A 335 -1.58 -16.63 5.45
C ALA A 335 -1.16 -18.10 5.25
N PRO A 336 0.04 -18.37 4.71
CA PRO A 336 0.61 -19.72 4.68
C PRO A 336 0.72 -20.34 6.07
N ASN A 337 0.67 -21.67 6.18
CA ASN A 337 0.73 -22.38 7.47
C ASN A 337 1.98 -22.00 8.28
N LYS A 338 3.15 -21.86 7.62
CA LYS A 338 4.39 -21.42 8.28
C LYS A 338 4.24 -20.08 9.03
N ILE A 339 3.41 -19.17 8.52
CA ILE A 339 3.17 -17.87 9.14
C ILE A 339 2.19 -18.01 10.31
N LYS A 340 1.13 -18.80 10.14
CA LYS A 340 0.18 -19.11 11.22
C LYS A 340 0.84 -19.78 12.41
N GLU A 341 1.84 -20.64 12.18
CA GLU A 341 2.62 -21.29 13.24
C GLU A 341 3.43 -20.29 14.08
N CYS A 342 3.84 -19.16 13.48
CA CYS A 342 4.60 -18.08 14.12
C CYS A 342 3.73 -17.16 14.99
N ALA A 343 2.44 -17.04 14.70
CA ALA A 343 1.50 -16.23 15.47
C ALA A 343 0.91 -17.01 16.65
N LYS A 344 0.42 -16.32 17.68
CA LYS A 344 -0.28 -16.93 18.84
C LYS A 344 -1.73 -17.29 18.51
N TYR A 345 -2.35 -16.54 17.60
CA TYR A 345 -3.74 -16.66 17.21
C TYR A 345 -3.92 -16.60 15.69
N VAL A 346 -5.07 -17.05 15.22
CA VAL A 346 -5.47 -16.96 13.81
C VAL A 346 -6.79 -16.22 13.70
N ALA A 347 -6.82 -15.14 12.93
CA ALA A 347 -8.03 -14.39 12.60
C ALA A 347 -8.64 -14.88 11.28
N PRO A 348 -9.85 -14.42 10.90
CA PRO A 348 -10.38 -14.59 9.55
C PRO A 348 -9.42 -14.13 8.44
N SER A 349 -9.78 -14.38 7.18
CA SER A 349 -8.98 -13.86 6.06
C SER A 349 -9.13 -12.35 5.95
N ASN A 350 -8.17 -11.70 5.29
CA ASN A 350 -8.24 -10.28 4.95
C ASN A 350 -9.51 -9.88 4.17
N ASP A 351 -10.10 -10.81 3.40
CA ASP A 351 -11.40 -10.61 2.74
C ASP A 351 -12.61 -10.61 3.71
N ASN A 352 -12.42 -11.07 4.94
CA ASN A 352 -13.42 -11.19 5.99
C ASN A 352 -13.04 -10.35 7.22
N ASP A 353 -12.56 -9.13 6.99
CA ASP A 353 -12.33 -8.12 8.03
C ASP A 353 -11.45 -8.60 9.20
N ALA A 354 -10.36 -9.32 8.89
CA ALA A 354 -9.47 -9.92 9.88
C ALA A 354 -9.01 -8.94 10.96
N VAL A 355 -8.67 -7.72 10.57
CA VAL A 355 -8.18 -6.68 11.50
C VAL A 355 -9.29 -6.23 12.44
N HIS A 356 -10.53 -6.04 11.97
CA HIS A 356 -11.68 -5.77 12.84
C HIS A 356 -11.83 -6.84 13.91
N HIS A 357 -11.86 -8.12 13.52
CA HIS A 357 -12.03 -9.21 14.48
C HIS A 357 -10.87 -9.30 15.47
N ALA A 358 -9.64 -9.06 15.02
CA ALA A 358 -8.47 -8.99 15.88
C ALA A 358 -8.60 -7.86 16.92
N VAL A 359 -8.80 -6.61 16.49
CA VAL A 359 -8.86 -5.49 17.44
C VAL A 359 -10.10 -5.56 18.34
N GLN A 360 -11.24 -6.03 17.85
CA GLN A 360 -12.42 -6.25 18.69
C GLN A 360 -12.20 -7.32 19.77
N THR A 361 -11.31 -8.28 19.50
CA THR A 361 -11.01 -9.37 20.45
C THR A 361 -10.03 -8.91 21.53
N PHE A 362 -8.98 -8.16 21.17
CA PHE A 362 -7.87 -7.85 22.08
C PHE A 362 -7.81 -6.39 22.57
N CYS A 363 -8.66 -5.51 22.05
CA CYS A 363 -8.65 -4.07 22.39
C CYS A 363 -9.97 -3.59 23.03
N ASP A 364 -10.86 -4.52 23.39
CA ASP A 364 -12.13 -4.26 24.10
C ASP A 364 -13.07 -3.22 23.44
N ILE A 365 -13.04 -3.05 22.10
CA ILE A 365 -13.82 -2.02 21.36
C ILE A 365 -15.22 -2.43 20.88
#